data_AF-M7B9Z3-F1
#
_entry.id   AF-M7B9Z3-F1
#
_cell.length_a   1.000
_cell.length_b   1.000
_cell.length_c   1.000
_cell.angle_alpha   90.00
_cell.angle_beta   90.00
_cell.angle_gamma   90.00
#
_symmetry.space_group_name_H-M   'P 1'
#
loop_
_entity.id
_entity.type
_entity.pdbx_description
1 polymer ?
#
loop_
_entity_poly.entity_id
_entity_poly.type
_entity_poly.pdbx_seq_one_letter_code
_entity_poly.pdbx_strand_id
1 'polypeptide(L)'
;MILTFEKRSYKNQELRIKFPDNPENLPHVSIAVVDLLQELTDIDTLHESEEGAEVLIDALAKMPFDANKLYCSEVLAILLQNNDDNRELLGELDGIDVLLQQLSVFKRHNPSTAEEQEMMENLFDSLCSCLMLSSNRDRFLKGEGLQLMNLMLREKKISRSSALKVLDHAMIGPEGTDNCHKFVDILGLRTIFPLFMKSPKKIKKVGTTEKEHEEHVCSILASLLRNLRGQQRTRLLNKFTENDSEKVDRLMELHFKYLDAMQVADKKIEGEKHLYTFLRLVRADSGPDHAEMSALDSIPYCAVLHRPPLFPPVVIVLSQDYLAELQQDMVRRGEIIDDDMEDEFYLRRLDAGLFVLQLICYIMAEICNASVPQIRQRVHQILNMRGSSIKIVRHIIKEYAENIGDGKNQEFRESEQKRILELLENF
;
A
#
# COMPACT_ATOMS: atom_id res chain seq x y z
N MET A 1 26.29 17.17 -25.23
CA MET A 1 25.77 15.82 -24.97
C MET A 1 24.41 15.64 -25.63
N ILE A 2 23.46 16.55 -25.39
CA ILE A 2 22.10 16.52 -25.97
C ILE A 2 22.09 16.67 -27.51
N LEU A 3 22.89 17.58 -28.08
CA LEU A 3 23.08 17.68 -29.55
C LEU A 3 23.56 16.37 -30.23
N THR A 4 24.30 15.53 -29.50
CA THR A 4 24.76 14.22 -30.01
C THR A 4 23.61 13.21 -29.97
N PHE A 5 22.75 13.32 -28.98
CA PHE A 5 21.57 12.50 -28.78
C PHE A 5 20.43 12.84 -29.77
N GLU A 6 20.08 14.12 -29.96
CA GLU A 6 19.10 14.54 -30.96
C GLU A 6 19.49 14.08 -32.37
N LYS A 7 20.76 14.23 -32.74
CA LYS A 7 21.29 13.74 -34.02
C LYS A 7 21.17 12.23 -34.17
N ARG A 8 21.27 11.47 -33.08
CA ARG A 8 21.20 10.00 -33.08
C ARG A 8 19.75 9.50 -33.07
N SER A 9 18.85 10.18 -32.34
CA SER A 9 17.40 9.93 -32.34
C SER A 9 16.78 10.23 -33.72
N TYR A 10 17.10 11.39 -34.30
CA TYR A 10 16.65 11.76 -35.65
C TYR A 10 17.14 10.76 -36.71
N LYS A 11 18.39 10.32 -36.61
CA LYS A 11 18.96 9.31 -37.51
C LYS A 11 18.32 7.94 -37.34
N ASN A 12 17.83 7.60 -36.15
CA ASN A 12 17.04 6.39 -35.95
C ASN A 12 15.69 6.46 -36.65
N GLN A 13 14.99 7.59 -36.51
CA GLN A 13 13.70 7.83 -37.15
C GLN A 13 13.84 7.78 -38.68
N GLU A 14 14.91 8.39 -39.24
CA GLU A 14 15.25 8.27 -40.65
C GLU A 14 15.50 6.82 -41.07
N LEU A 15 16.27 6.03 -40.30
CA LEU A 15 16.59 4.65 -40.64
C LEU A 15 15.35 3.72 -40.59
N ARG A 16 14.41 3.97 -39.67
CA ARG A 16 13.11 3.28 -39.61
C ARG A 16 12.22 3.59 -40.82
N ILE A 17 12.23 4.83 -41.28
CA ILE A 17 11.52 5.24 -42.51
C ILE A 17 12.19 4.62 -43.75
N LYS A 18 13.52 4.50 -43.75
CA LYS A 18 14.30 4.06 -44.90
C LYS A 18 14.38 2.54 -45.06
N PHE A 19 14.22 1.78 -43.98
CA PHE A 19 14.31 0.32 -43.98
C PHE A 19 13.14 -0.32 -43.17
N PRO A 20 11.90 -0.27 -43.68
CA PRO A 20 10.73 -0.76 -42.97
C PRO A 20 10.71 -2.28 -42.75
N ASP A 21 11.40 -3.07 -43.60
CA ASP A 21 11.29 -4.54 -43.62
C ASP A 21 12.51 -5.29 -43.04
N ASN A 22 13.53 -4.60 -42.50
CA ASN A 22 14.76 -5.21 -41.98
C ASN A 22 15.08 -4.76 -40.54
N PRO A 23 14.34 -5.26 -39.53
CA PRO A 23 14.51 -4.87 -38.13
C PRO A 23 15.81 -5.37 -37.48
N GLU A 24 16.47 -6.39 -38.05
CA GLU A 24 17.66 -7.03 -37.46
C GLU A 24 18.94 -6.19 -37.55
N ASN A 25 18.94 -5.12 -38.37
CA ASN A 25 20.07 -4.17 -38.52
C ASN A 25 19.88 -2.87 -37.71
N LEU A 26 19.00 -2.85 -36.69
CA LEU A 26 18.82 -1.73 -35.76
C LEU A 26 19.68 -1.71 -34.45
N PRO A 27 20.85 -2.38 -34.30
CA PRO A 27 21.51 -2.48 -32.99
C PRO A 27 22.23 -1.20 -32.52
N HIS A 28 22.15 -0.07 -33.21
CA HIS A 28 22.92 1.14 -32.86
C HIS A 28 22.17 2.20 -32.04
N VAL A 29 20.92 1.92 -31.63
CA VAL A 29 20.12 2.84 -30.80
C VAL A 29 19.82 2.30 -29.42
N SER A 30 19.67 0.98 -29.29
CA SER A 30 19.67 0.32 -27.99
C SER A 30 20.97 0.62 -27.22
N ILE A 31 22.12 0.60 -27.90
CA ILE A 31 23.42 0.95 -27.29
C ILE A 31 23.48 2.44 -26.92
N ALA A 32 22.92 3.35 -27.72
CA ALA A 32 22.98 4.79 -27.43
C ALA A 32 22.01 5.23 -26.30
N VAL A 33 20.86 4.56 -26.18
CA VAL A 33 19.92 4.73 -25.06
C VAL A 33 20.52 4.10 -23.80
N VAL A 34 21.14 2.92 -23.90
CA VAL A 34 21.87 2.28 -22.79
C VAL A 34 23.10 3.09 -22.35
N ASP A 35 23.88 3.65 -23.27
CA ASP A 35 25.03 4.51 -22.96
C ASP A 35 24.56 5.80 -22.27
N LEU A 36 23.48 6.42 -22.74
CA LEU A 36 22.88 7.60 -22.10
C LEU A 36 22.33 7.26 -20.70
N LEU A 37 21.77 6.07 -20.52
CA LEU A 37 21.17 5.63 -19.25
C LEU A 37 22.21 5.11 -18.24
N GLN A 38 23.32 4.55 -18.72
CA GLN A 38 24.50 4.26 -17.91
C GLN A 38 25.29 5.53 -17.55
N GLU A 39 25.23 6.58 -18.37
CA GLU A 39 25.72 7.92 -18.00
C GLU A 39 24.77 8.63 -17.02
N LEU A 40 23.46 8.35 -17.05
CA LEU A 40 22.45 8.88 -16.11
C LEU A 40 22.34 8.10 -14.80
N THR A 41 22.92 6.89 -14.68
CA THR A 41 22.97 6.18 -13.40
C THR A 41 23.87 6.85 -12.34
N ASP A 42 24.65 7.86 -12.73
CA ASP A 42 25.43 8.70 -11.80
C ASP A 42 24.75 10.05 -11.46
N ILE A 43 23.54 10.32 -11.97
CA ILE A 43 22.82 11.57 -11.66
C ILE A 43 21.32 11.30 -11.47
N ASP A 44 20.87 11.35 -10.21
CA ASP A 44 19.52 11.13 -9.69
C ASP A 44 18.40 12.07 -10.23
N THR A 45 18.56 12.76 -11.36
CA THR A 45 17.73 13.93 -11.67
C THR A 45 17.32 14.02 -13.16
N LEU A 46 16.13 13.51 -13.49
CA LEU A 46 15.42 13.84 -14.74
C LEU A 46 15.33 15.37 -14.93
N HIS A 47 15.16 16.12 -13.83
CA HIS A 47 15.06 17.58 -13.84
C HIS A 47 16.32 18.35 -14.27
N GLU A 48 17.50 17.73 -14.23
CA GLU A 48 18.73 18.38 -14.70
C GLU A 48 18.83 18.44 -16.23
N SER A 49 17.98 17.70 -16.95
CA SER A 49 17.92 17.67 -18.41
C SER A 49 16.48 17.57 -18.90
N GLU A 50 15.80 18.72 -18.99
CA GLU A 50 14.45 18.83 -19.58
C GLU A 50 14.38 18.20 -20.98
N GLU A 51 15.38 18.47 -21.83
CA GLU A 51 15.48 17.86 -23.17
C GLU A 51 15.59 16.32 -23.10
N GLY A 52 16.27 15.76 -22.10
CA GLY A 52 16.34 14.31 -21.88
C GLY A 52 15.01 13.71 -21.45
N ALA A 53 14.28 14.42 -20.58
CA ALA A 53 12.94 14.05 -20.13
C ALA A 53 11.95 14.03 -21.30
N GLU A 54 11.96 15.07 -22.13
CA GLU A 54 11.11 15.17 -23.32
C GLU A 54 11.33 13.99 -24.27
N VAL A 55 12.58 13.61 -24.54
CA VAL A 55 12.81 12.46 -25.44
C VAL A 55 12.41 11.13 -24.83
N LEU A 56 12.55 10.95 -23.51
CA LEU A 56 12.04 9.76 -22.84
C LEU A 56 10.51 9.65 -22.96
N ILE A 57 9.81 10.75 -22.72
CA ILE A 57 8.34 10.85 -22.88
C ILE A 57 7.95 10.58 -24.34
N ASP A 58 8.66 11.19 -25.30
CA ASP A 58 8.41 11.00 -26.74
C ASP A 58 8.65 9.56 -27.20
N ALA A 59 9.69 8.91 -26.67
CA ALA A 59 9.98 7.51 -26.94
C ALA A 59 8.84 6.61 -26.46
N LEU A 60 8.33 6.85 -25.26
CA LEU A 60 7.17 6.13 -24.72
C LEU A 60 5.91 6.41 -25.53
N ALA A 61 5.68 7.65 -25.95
CA ALA A 61 4.49 8.03 -26.71
C ALA A 61 4.45 7.44 -28.13
N LYS A 62 5.57 7.52 -28.86
CA LYS A 62 5.61 7.36 -30.32
C LYS A 62 6.18 6.03 -30.80
N MET A 63 7.00 5.32 -30.01
CA MET A 63 7.61 4.09 -30.48
C MET A 63 6.64 2.90 -30.48
N PRO A 64 6.71 2.00 -31.49
CA PRO A 64 6.09 0.69 -31.41
C PRO A 64 6.70 -0.11 -30.24
N PHE A 65 6.00 -1.13 -29.77
CA PHE A 65 6.53 -1.99 -28.71
C PHE A 65 7.75 -2.77 -29.20
N ASP A 66 8.88 -2.55 -28.52
CA ASP A 66 10.16 -3.24 -28.69
C ASP A 66 10.92 -3.23 -27.35
N ALA A 67 12.09 -3.89 -27.30
CA ALA A 67 12.91 -3.94 -26.09
C ALA A 67 13.38 -2.55 -25.61
N ASN A 68 13.52 -1.57 -26.50
CA ASN A 68 13.92 -0.22 -26.12
C ASN A 68 12.77 0.49 -25.40
N LYS A 69 11.53 0.31 -25.86
CA LYS A 69 10.35 0.89 -25.21
C LYS A 69 10.12 0.31 -23.80
N LEU A 70 10.35 -0.99 -23.63
CA LEU A 70 10.37 -1.61 -22.30
C LEU A 70 11.43 -0.97 -21.41
N TYR A 71 12.68 -0.87 -21.88
CA TYR A 71 13.77 -0.28 -21.11
C TYR A 71 13.51 1.19 -20.74
N CYS A 72 12.93 1.98 -21.64
CA CYS A 72 12.48 3.35 -21.33
C CYS A 72 11.47 3.40 -20.18
N SER A 73 10.56 2.42 -20.10
CA SER A 73 9.58 2.35 -19.02
C SER A 73 10.21 2.02 -17.66
N GLU A 74 11.21 1.13 -17.63
CA GLU A 74 11.94 0.77 -16.41
C GLU A 74 12.72 1.96 -15.87
N VAL A 75 13.46 2.64 -16.73
CA VAL A 75 14.21 3.84 -16.39
C VAL A 75 13.30 4.92 -15.86
N LEU A 76 12.18 5.17 -16.53
CA LEU A 76 11.23 6.18 -16.07
C LEU A 76 10.75 5.87 -14.65
N ALA A 77 10.43 4.60 -14.37
CA ALA A 77 10.01 4.18 -13.04
C ALA A 77 11.10 4.43 -11.99
N ILE A 78 12.37 4.14 -12.31
CA ILE A 78 13.52 4.41 -11.44
C ILE A 78 13.70 5.91 -11.19
N LEU A 79 13.70 6.74 -12.24
CA LEU A 79 13.92 8.18 -12.14
C LEU A 79 12.83 8.89 -11.33
N LEU A 80 11.60 8.36 -11.34
CA LEU A 80 10.49 8.90 -10.55
C LEU A 80 10.49 8.39 -9.11
N GLN A 81 11.26 7.36 -8.78
CA GLN A 81 11.24 6.73 -7.47
C GLN A 81 11.82 7.69 -6.42
N ASN A 82 11.01 8.08 -5.45
CA ASN A 82 11.39 8.96 -4.34
C ASN A 82 12.00 10.32 -4.76
N ASN A 83 11.64 10.84 -5.94
CA ASN A 83 12.13 12.13 -6.43
C ASN A 83 10.96 13.05 -6.84
N ASP A 84 10.65 14.05 -6.02
CA ASP A 84 9.55 14.99 -6.26
C ASP A 84 9.81 15.96 -7.41
N ASP A 85 11.05 16.38 -7.64
CA ASP A 85 11.41 17.27 -8.74
C ASP A 85 11.19 16.60 -10.10
N ASN A 86 11.55 15.32 -10.22
CA ASN A 86 11.32 14.54 -11.44
C ASN A 86 9.81 14.29 -11.66
N ARG A 87 9.04 14.11 -10.59
CA ARG A 87 7.57 13.98 -10.66
C ARG A 87 6.91 15.28 -11.11
N GLU A 88 7.39 16.43 -10.64
CA GLU A 88 6.89 17.74 -11.06
C GLU A 88 7.19 17.97 -12.55
N LEU A 89 8.46 17.80 -12.96
CA LEU A 89 8.87 17.98 -14.35
C LEU A 89 8.07 17.08 -15.31
N LEU A 90 7.90 15.80 -14.98
CA LEU A 90 7.12 14.89 -15.83
C LEU A 90 5.69 15.42 -16.05
N GLY A 91 5.09 16.00 -15.02
CA GLY A 91 3.75 16.57 -15.15
C GLY A 91 3.74 17.90 -15.91
N GLU A 92 4.79 18.72 -15.83
CA GLU A 92 4.93 19.94 -16.63
C GLU A 92 5.05 19.63 -18.13
N LEU A 93 5.66 18.50 -18.48
CA LEU A 93 5.83 18.01 -19.85
C LEU A 93 4.65 17.16 -20.37
N ASP A 94 3.45 17.32 -19.79
CA ASP A 94 2.24 16.54 -20.13
C ASP A 94 2.45 15.00 -20.06
N GLY A 95 3.46 14.54 -19.31
CA GLY A 95 3.82 13.12 -19.23
C GLY A 95 2.74 12.26 -18.57
N ILE A 96 1.89 12.85 -17.72
CA ILE A 96 0.72 12.15 -17.16
C ILE A 96 -0.23 11.72 -18.27
N ASP A 97 -0.50 12.58 -19.26
CA ASP A 97 -1.37 12.24 -20.39
C ASP A 97 -0.74 11.15 -21.26
N VAL A 98 0.60 11.19 -21.45
CA VAL A 98 1.34 10.13 -22.15
C VAL A 98 1.22 8.79 -21.41
N LEU A 99 1.43 8.76 -20.09
CA LEU A 99 1.26 7.55 -19.29
C LEU A 99 -0.17 6.99 -19.42
N LEU A 100 -1.19 7.85 -19.29
CA LEU A 100 -2.59 7.46 -19.43
C LEU A 100 -2.90 6.93 -20.83
N GLN A 101 -2.37 7.58 -21.88
CA GLN A 101 -2.55 7.15 -23.26
C GLN A 101 -1.95 5.76 -23.51
N GLN A 102 -0.72 5.51 -23.04
CA GLN A 102 -0.06 4.21 -23.18
C GLN A 102 -0.79 3.13 -22.39
N LEU A 103 -1.19 3.41 -21.15
CA LEU A 103 -1.99 2.47 -20.34
C LEU A 103 -3.36 2.21 -20.97
N SER A 104 -3.93 3.17 -21.70
CA SER A 104 -5.23 3.00 -22.35
C SER A 104 -5.27 1.89 -23.39
N VAL A 105 -4.12 1.43 -23.92
CA VAL A 105 -4.04 0.29 -24.83
C VAL A 105 -4.54 -0.99 -24.13
N PHE A 106 -4.26 -1.13 -22.83
CA PHE A 106 -4.59 -2.30 -22.01
C PHE A 106 -5.96 -2.24 -21.34
N LYS A 107 -6.82 -1.28 -21.74
CA LYS A 107 -8.15 -1.11 -21.12
C LYS A 107 -9.14 -2.24 -21.43
N ARG A 108 -8.98 -2.92 -22.56
CA ARG A 108 -9.89 -3.99 -23.05
C ARG A 108 -9.20 -5.29 -23.42
N HIS A 109 -7.87 -5.29 -23.50
CA HIS A 109 -7.06 -6.44 -23.91
C HIS A 109 -5.92 -6.61 -22.92
N ASN A 110 -5.48 -7.86 -22.72
CA ASN A 110 -4.29 -8.13 -21.94
C ASN A 110 -3.04 -7.89 -22.83
N PRO A 111 -1.88 -7.63 -22.23
CA PRO A 111 -0.60 -7.72 -22.92
C PRO A 111 -0.44 -9.07 -23.64
N SER A 112 0.23 -9.04 -24.78
CA SER A 112 0.45 -10.17 -25.67
C SER A 112 1.65 -11.01 -25.22
N THR A 113 2.66 -10.36 -24.64
CA THR A 113 3.89 -11.01 -24.13
C THR A 113 4.15 -10.65 -22.67
N ALA A 114 5.10 -11.36 -22.04
CA ALA A 114 5.50 -11.08 -20.66
C ALA A 114 6.22 -9.73 -20.55
N GLU A 115 7.02 -9.39 -21.56
CA GLU A 115 7.74 -8.11 -21.68
C GLU A 115 6.76 -6.95 -21.83
N GLU A 116 5.67 -7.11 -22.58
CA GLU A 116 4.63 -6.09 -22.69
C GLU A 116 3.86 -5.92 -21.38
N GLN A 117 3.68 -7.02 -20.62
CA GLN A 117 3.12 -6.96 -19.28
C GLN A 117 4.04 -6.22 -18.30
N GLU A 118 5.34 -6.47 -18.37
CA GLU A 118 6.34 -5.78 -17.55
C GLU A 118 6.35 -4.27 -17.83
N MET A 119 6.37 -3.88 -19.11
CA MET A 119 6.25 -2.47 -19.50
C MET A 119 4.96 -1.84 -18.95
N MET A 120 3.83 -2.56 -19.03
CA MET A 120 2.56 -2.06 -18.48
C MET A 120 2.67 -1.82 -16.96
N GLU A 121 3.28 -2.71 -16.19
CA GLU A 121 3.47 -2.51 -14.74
C GLU A 121 4.42 -1.35 -14.45
N ASN A 122 5.51 -1.19 -15.20
CA ASN A 122 6.43 -0.04 -15.07
C ASN A 122 5.71 1.31 -15.29
N LEU A 123 4.79 1.36 -16.25
CA LEU A 123 3.95 2.55 -16.50
C LEU A 123 2.98 2.81 -15.34
N PHE A 124 2.40 1.75 -14.75
CA PHE A 124 1.56 1.88 -13.56
C PHE A 124 2.34 2.37 -12.34
N ASP A 125 3.56 1.87 -12.14
CA ASP A 125 4.44 2.29 -11.03
C ASP A 125 4.91 3.73 -11.21
N SER A 126 5.27 4.12 -12.44
CA SER A 126 5.56 5.52 -12.81
C SER A 126 4.38 6.43 -12.48
N LEU A 127 3.16 6.02 -12.86
CA LEU A 127 1.94 6.80 -12.58
C LEU A 127 1.63 6.88 -11.07
N CYS A 128 1.79 5.79 -10.33
CA CYS A 128 1.62 5.79 -8.87
C CYS A 128 2.63 6.72 -8.20
N SER A 129 3.89 6.69 -8.64
CA SER A 129 4.93 7.58 -8.14
C SER A 129 4.58 9.06 -8.40
N CYS A 130 4.11 9.39 -9.60
CA CYS A 130 3.67 10.75 -9.93
C CYS A 130 2.53 11.25 -9.05
N LEU A 131 1.57 10.38 -8.69
CA LEU A 131 0.42 10.73 -7.85
C LEU A 131 0.76 10.98 -6.37
N MET A 132 1.98 10.63 -5.94
CA MET A 132 2.49 11.04 -4.63
C MET A 132 2.67 12.56 -4.54
N LEU A 133 2.87 13.23 -5.68
CA LEU A 133 2.94 14.68 -5.76
C LEU A 133 1.55 15.29 -6.00
N SER A 134 1.20 16.28 -5.18
CA SER A 134 -0.14 16.88 -5.18
C SER A 134 -0.52 17.56 -6.50
N SER A 135 0.41 18.24 -7.17
CA SER A 135 0.20 18.93 -8.46
C SER A 135 -0.24 17.98 -9.57
N ASN A 136 0.27 16.75 -9.57
CA ASN A 136 -0.05 15.73 -10.57
C ASN A 136 -1.45 15.13 -10.40
N ARG A 137 -2.11 15.31 -9.26
CA ARG A 137 -3.48 14.80 -9.06
C ARG A 137 -4.49 15.58 -9.88
N ASP A 138 -4.31 16.89 -10.00
CA ASP A 138 -5.11 17.75 -10.87
C ASP A 138 -4.85 17.43 -12.34
N ARG A 139 -3.58 17.16 -12.72
CA ARG A 139 -3.21 16.72 -14.07
C ARG A 139 -3.87 15.38 -14.42
N PHE A 140 -3.80 14.40 -13.52
CA PHE A 140 -4.48 13.10 -13.67
C PHE A 140 -6.00 13.23 -13.78
N LEU A 141 -6.61 14.14 -13.02
CA LEU A 141 -8.05 14.42 -13.09
C LEU A 141 -8.44 15.00 -14.45
N LYS A 142 -7.65 15.96 -14.97
CA LYS A 142 -7.87 16.58 -16.28
C LYS A 142 -7.68 15.60 -17.43
N GLY A 143 -6.69 14.71 -17.33
CA GLY A 143 -6.41 13.63 -18.30
C GLY A 143 -7.41 12.47 -18.31
N GLU A 144 -8.54 12.59 -17.61
CA GLU A 144 -9.56 11.54 -17.47
C GLU A 144 -9.03 10.23 -16.86
N GLY A 145 -7.98 10.30 -16.04
CA GLY A 145 -7.38 9.13 -15.42
C GLY A 145 -8.36 8.30 -14.60
N LEU A 146 -9.26 8.94 -13.85
CA LEU A 146 -10.31 8.26 -13.08
C LEU A 146 -11.26 7.46 -13.99
N GLN A 147 -11.65 8.00 -15.14
CA GLN A 147 -12.51 7.32 -16.11
C GLN A 147 -11.81 6.08 -16.67
N LEU A 148 -10.53 6.20 -17.01
CA LEU A 148 -9.73 5.09 -17.52
C LEU A 148 -9.60 3.97 -16.48
N MET A 149 -9.21 4.29 -15.24
CA MET A 149 -9.05 3.30 -14.18
C MET A 149 -10.39 2.64 -13.83
N ASN A 150 -11.47 3.41 -13.74
CA ASN A 150 -12.81 2.88 -13.49
C ASN A 150 -13.28 1.94 -14.62
N LEU A 151 -12.90 2.22 -15.88
CA LEU A 151 -13.15 1.32 -17.01
C LEU A 151 -12.34 0.02 -16.87
N MET A 152 -11.05 0.10 -16.57
CA MET A 152 -10.19 -1.08 -16.39
C MET A 152 -10.69 -2.01 -15.28
N LEU A 153 -11.16 -1.44 -14.16
CA LEU A 153 -11.78 -2.21 -13.07
C LEU A 153 -13.02 -2.98 -13.54
N ARG A 154 -13.81 -2.41 -14.47
CA ARG A 154 -15.03 -3.04 -15.00
C ARG A 154 -14.75 -4.14 -16.01
N GLU A 155 -13.70 -4.00 -16.83
CA GLU A 155 -13.33 -4.94 -17.91
C GLU A 155 -12.68 -6.24 -17.41
N LYS A 156 -12.25 -6.27 -16.14
CA LYS A 156 -11.77 -7.49 -15.46
C LYS A 156 -10.50 -8.11 -16.07
N LYS A 157 -9.67 -7.29 -16.73
CA LYS A 157 -8.39 -7.68 -17.34
C LYS A 157 -7.26 -7.68 -16.31
N ILE A 158 -6.05 -8.07 -16.73
CA ILE A 158 -4.88 -8.13 -15.84
C ILE A 158 -4.52 -6.75 -15.25
N SER A 159 -4.74 -5.68 -16.02
CA SER A 159 -4.58 -4.28 -15.61
C SER A 159 -5.50 -3.83 -14.47
N ARG A 160 -6.50 -4.64 -14.07
CA ARG A 160 -7.42 -4.31 -12.97
C ARG A 160 -6.68 -4.06 -11.66
N SER A 161 -5.71 -4.91 -11.32
CA SER A 161 -5.04 -4.85 -10.03
C SER A 161 -4.28 -3.54 -9.88
N SER A 162 -3.53 -3.16 -10.91
CA SER A 162 -2.74 -1.92 -10.93
C SER A 162 -3.65 -0.69 -11.07
N ALA A 163 -4.76 -0.78 -11.82
CA ALA A 163 -5.76 0.29 -11.85
C ALA A 163 -6.40 0.57 -10.48
N LEU A 164 -6.55 -0.46 -9.63
CA LEU A 164 -7.03 -0.29 -8.27
C LEU A 164 -5.99 0.45 -7.41
N LYS A 165 -4.70 0.07 -7.52
CA LYS A 165 -3.58 0.75 -6.86
C LYS A 165 -3.49 2.23 -7.25
N VAL A 166 -3.64 2.56 -8.54
CA VAL A 166 -3.66 3.96 -9.02
C VAL A 166 -4.80 4.76 -8.42
N LEU A 167 -6.01 4.18 -8.35
CA LEU A 167 -7.16 4.85 -7.75
C LEU A 167 -6.95 5.15 -6.26
N ASP A 168 -6.29 4.25 -5.54
CA ASP A 168 -5.92 4.46 -4.15
C ASP A 168 -5.00 5.69 -3.99
N HIS A 169 -3.89 5.73 -4.76
CA HIS A 169 -2.93 6.85 -4.75
C HIS A 169 -3.56 8.19 -5.20
N ALA A 170 -4.52 8.15 -6.14
CA ALA A 170 -5.18 9.35 -6.62
C ALA A 170 -6.13 9.97 -5.58
N MET A 171 -6.68 9.18 -4.66
CA MET A 171 -7.73 9.59 -3.73
C MET A 171 -7.27 9.74 -2.28
N ILE A 172 -6.11 9.19 -1.92
CA ILE A 172 -5.56 9.25 -0.56
C ILE A 172 -5.28 10.69 -0.11
N GLY A 173 -5.48 10.98 1.18
CA GLY A 173 -5.15 12.29 1.76
C GLY A 173 -6.07 13.45 1.33
N PRO A 174 -5.87 14.66 1.88
CA PRO A 174 -6.69 15.84 1.55
C PRO A 174 -6.59 16.27 0.09
N GLU A 175 -5.42 16.14 -0.50
CA GLU A 175 -5.15 16.51 -1.89
C GLU A 175 -5.80 15.55 -2.92
N GLY A 176 -6.40 14.43 -2.45
CA GLY A 176 -7.27 13.57 -3.26
C GLY A 176 -8.75 13.97 -3.26
N THR A 177 -9.13 15.10 -2.65
CA THR A 177 -10.55 15.46 -2.43
C THR A 177 -11.35 15.60 -3.73
N ASP A 178 -10.82 16.29 -4.73
CA ASP A 178 -11.51 16.48 -6.01
C ASP A 178 -11.63 15.17 -6.78
N ASN A 179 -10.59 14.33 -6.71
CA ASN A 179 -10.62 12.98 -7.26
C ASN A 179 -11.71 12.11 -6.61
N CYS A 180 -11.87 12.17 -5.29
CA CYS A 180 -12.95 11.48 -4.58
C CYS A 180 -14.33 11.90 -5.09
N HIS A 181 -14.59 13.21 -5.24
CA HIS A 181 -15.89 13.70 -5.72
C HIS A 181 -16.14 13.27 -7.16
N LYS A 182 -15.16 13.46 -8.05
CA LYS A 182 -15.27 13.04 -9.45
C LYS A 182 -15.49 11.54 -9.58
N PHE A 183 -14.81 10.72 -8.76
CA PHE A 183 -14.97 9.26 -8.77
C PHE A 183 -16.44 8.85 -8.51
N VAL A 184 -17.13 9.51 -7.58
CA VAL A 184 -18.56 9.27 -7.32
C VAL A 184 -19.43 9.73 -8.48
N ASP A 185 -19.10 10.86 -9.10
CA ASP A 185 -19.85 11.42 -10.22
C ASP A 185 -19.78 10.53 -11.47
N ILE A 186 -18.63 9.89 -11.73
CA ILE A 186 -18.45 8.92 -12.82
C ILE A 186 -18.92 7.50 -12.47
N LEU A 187 -19.81 7.36 -11.48
CA LEU A 187 -20.40 6.11 -11.01
C LEU A 187 -19.39 5.10 -10.42
N GLY A 188 -18.26 5.57 -9.90
CA GLY A 188 -17.22 4.73 -9.28
C GLY A 188 -17.73 3.87 -8.12
N LEU A 189 -18.77 4.32 -7.39
CA LEU A 189 -19.43 3.52 -6.35
C LEU A 189 -20.03 2.21 -6.88
N ARG A 190 -20.50 2.18 -8.14
CA ARG A 190 -21.02 0.94 -8.76
C ARG A 190 -19.90 -0.05 -9.07
N THR A 191 -18.65 0.41 -9.16
CA THR A 191 -17.48 -0.40 -9.47
C THR A 191 -16.75 -0.88 -8.21
N ILE A 192 -16.53 0.00 -7.22
CA ILE A 192 -15.76 -0.33 -6.02
C ILE A 192 -16.52 -1.25 -5.05
N PHE A 193 -17.83 -1.06 -4.86
CA PHE A 193 -18.59 -1.88 -3.90
C PHE A 193 -18.67 -3.37 -4.28
N PRO A 194 -18.82 -3.76 -5.56
CA PRO A 194 -18.64 -5.16 -5.95
C PRO A 194 -17.27 -5.75 -5.60
N LEU A 195 -16.20 -4.96 -5.66
CA LEU A 195 -14.85 -5.37 -5.27
C LEU A 195 -14.69 -5.48 -3.75
N PHE A 196 -15.41 -4.66 -2.98
CA PHE A 196 -15.51 -4.74 -1.51
C PHE A 196 -16.27 -5.98 -1.04
N MET A 197 -17.41 -6.27 -1.68
CA MET A 197 -18.22 -7.44 -1.34
C MET A 197 -17.56 -8.76 -1.71
N LYS A 198 -16.68 -8.76 -2.73
CA LYS A 198 -16.03 -9.98 -3.18
C LYS A 198 -14.61 -9.73 -3.69
N SER A 199 -13.65 -10.25 -2.93
CA SER A 199 -12.24 -10.30 -3.31
C SER A 199 -12.05 -11.33 -4.45
N PRO A 200 -11.28 -11.01 -5.51
CA PRO A 200 -10.91 -11.97 -6.54
C PRO A 200 -10.15 -13.15 -5.91
N LYS A 201 -10.62 -14.38 -6.12
CA LYS A 201 -9.87 -15.57 -5.70
C LYS A 201 -8.61 -15.70 -6.56
N LYS A 202 -7.45 -16.00 -5.99
CA LYS A 202 -6.21 -16.27 -6.74
C LYS A 202 -6.46 -17.40 -7.75
N ILE A 203 -6.48 -17.09 -9.05
CA ILE A 203 -6.61 -18.09 -10.12
C ILE A 203 -5.23 -18.46 -10.72
N LYS A 204 -4.17 -17.64 -10.53
CA LYS A 204 -2.79 -17.92 -11.01
C LYS A 204 -1.72 -17.28 -10.09
N LYS A 205 -0.46 -17.71 -10.24
CA LYS A 205 0.75 -17.21 -9.53
C LYS A 205 1.06 -15.71 -9.79
N VAL A 206 0.34 -15.06 -10.69
CA VAL A 206 0.53 -13.66 -11.10
C VAL A 206 -0.80 -12.92 -10.86
N GLY A 207 -0.77 -11.91 -9.99
CA GLY A 207 -1.92 -11.10 -9.58
C GLY A 207 -1.88 -10.75 -8.10
N THR A 208 -2.57 -9.66 -7.73
CA THR A 208 -2.61 -9.16 -6.35
C THR A 208 -3.16 -10.20 -5.38
N THR A 209 -2.60 -10.24 -4.17
CA THR A 209 -3.09 -11.09 -3.10
C THR A 209 -4.48 -10.64 -2.64
N GLU A 210 -5.21 -11.53 -1.96
CA GLU A 210 -6.50 -11.17 -1.36
C GLU A 210 -6.34 -10.02 -0.35
N LYS A 211 -5.22 -10.01 0.40
CA LYS A 211 -4.87 -8.96 1.36
C LYS A 211 -4.66 -7.62 0.66
N GLU A 212 -3.77 -7.56 -0.34
CA GLU A 212 -3.50 -6.33 -1.11
C GLU A 212 -4.76 -5.78 -1.79
N HIS A 213 -5.60 -6.66 -2.32
CA HIS A 213 -6.88 -6.23 -2.90
C HIS A 213 -7.80 -5.59 -1.85
N GLU A 214 -7.96 -6.25 -0.70
CA GLU A 214 -8.79 -5.74 0.40
C GLU A 214 -8.22 -4.44 0.99
N GLU A 215 -6.90 -4.32 1.05
CA GLU A 215 -6.16 -3.13 1.48
C GLU A 215 -6.50 -1.92 0.61
N HIS A 216 -6.26 -2.01 -0.70
CA HIS A 216 -6.56 -0.90 -1.61
C HIS A 216 -8.05 -0.55 -1.62
N VAL A 217 -8.96 -1.54 -1.58
CA VAL A 217 -10.40 -1.26 -1.50
C VAL A 217 -10.76 -0.52 -0.21
N CYS A 218 -10.24 -0.96 0.93
CA CYS A 218 -10.51 -0.30 2.21
C CYS A 218 -9.88 1.10 2.25
N SER A 219 -8.68 1.27 1.70
CA SER A 219 -8.00 2.57 1.63
C SER A 219 -8.79 3.57 0.78
N ILE A 220 -9.31 3.12 -0.37
CA ILE A 220 -10.22 3.93 -1.20
C ILE A 220 -11.49 4.32 -0.43
N LEU A 221 -12.14 3.36 0.25
CA LEU A 221 -13.36 3.66 1.02
C LEU A 221 -13.10 4.62 2.19
N ALA A 222 -11.97 4.45 2.90
CA ALA A 222 -11.52 5.35 3.95
C ALA A 222 -11.27 6.77 3.40
N SER A 223 -10.60 6.88 2.25
CA SER A 223 -10.34 8.15 1.57
C SER A 223 -11.63 8.84 1.11
N LEU A 224 -12.60 8.09 0.59
CA LEU A 224 -13.92 8.62 0.23
C LEU A 224 -14.68 9.10 1.47
N LEU A 225 -14.68 8.36 2.58
CA LEU A 225 -15.31 8.79 3.83
C LEU A 225 -14.61 10.01 4.42
N ARG A 226 -13.29 10.09 4.34
CA ARG A 226 -12.53 11.26 4.81
C ARG A 226 -12.88 12.52 4.01
N ASN A 227 -12.91 12.41 2.68
CA ASN A 227 -12.88 13.58 1.79
C ASN A 227 -14.27 14.01 1.28
N LEU A 228 -15.21 13.08 1.08
CA LEU A 228 -16.49 13.43 0.47
C LEU A 228 -17.35 14.30 1.38
N ARG A 229 -18.00 15.30 0.77
CA ARG A 229 -19.01 16.17 1.40
C ARG A 229 -20.27 16.22 0.51
N GLY A 230 -21.31 16.89 1.01
CA GLY A 230 -22.54 17.14 0.24
C GLY A 230 -23.23 15.88 -0.30
N GLN A 231 -23.74 15.96 -1.54
CA GLN A 231 -24.53 14.89 -2.17
C GLN A 231 -23.70 13.62 -2.41
N GLN A 232 -22.42 13.74 -2.76
CA GLN A 232 -21.55 12.60 -2.99
C GLN A 232 -21.33 11.79 -1.70
N ARG A 233 -21.18 12.46 -0.54
CA ARG A 233 -21.12 11.79 0.77
C ARG A 233 -22.41 11.04 1.07
N THR A 234 -23.57 11.66 0.85
CA THR A 234 -24.88 11.01 1.04
C THR A 234 -25.01 9.76 0.16
N ARG A 235 -24.59 9.83 -1.12
CA ARG A 235 -24.59 8.68 -2.03
C ARG A 235 -23.70 7.54 -1.53
N LEU A 236 -22.53 7.85 -0.96
CA LEU A 236 -21.67 6.84 -0.34
C LEU A 236 -22.34 6.19 0.88
N LEU A 237 -22.88 6.99 1.80
CA LEU A 237 -23.52 6.47 3.02
C LEU A 237 -24.74 5.59 2.70
N ASN A 238 -25.51 5.93 1.67
CA ASN A 238 -26.64 5.11 1.22
C ASN A 238 -26.20 3.70 0.76
N LYS A 239 -24.96 3.53 0.28
CA LYS A 239 -24.42 2.19 -0.05
C LYS A 239 -24.33 1.28 1.18
N PHE A 240 -24.11 1.86 2.35
CA PHE A 240 -24.03 1.13 3.62
C PHE A 240 -25.41 0.80 4.23
N THR A 241 -26.50 1.39 3.73
CA THR A 241 -27.88 1.07 4.18
C THR A 241 -28.61 0.14 3.23
N GLU A 242 -28.17 0.02 1.98
CA GLU A 242 -28.72 -0.90 0.98
C GLU A 242 -28.74 -2.35 1.44
N ASN A 243 -29.77 -3.10 1.02
CA ASN A 243 -29.90 -4.56 1.25
C ASN A 243 -29.72 -4.94 2.73
N ASP A 244 -30.46 -4.25 3.61
CA ASP A 244 -30.37 -4.44 5.06
C ASP A 244 -28.94 -4.26 5.62
N SER A 245 -28.22 -3.27 5.08
CA SER A 245 -26.85 -2.96 5.48
C SER A 245 -25.85 -4.09 5.24
N GLU A 246 -26.00 -4.88 4.16
CA GLU A 246 -25.09 -5.99 3.82
C GLU A 246 -23.60 -5.57 3.73
N LYS A 247 -23.33 -4.29 3.44
CA LYS A 247 -21.98 -3.71 3.38
C LYS A 247 -21.38 -3.55 4.78
N VAL A 248 -22.22 -3.24 5.77
CA VAL A 248 -21.83 -3.24 7.18
C VAL A 248 -21.51 -4.68 7.61
N ASP A 249 -22.31 -5.65 7.18
CA ASP A 249 -22.03 -7.07 7.47
C ASP A 249 -20.67 -7.50 6.89
N ARG A 250 -20.38 -7.12 5.64
CA ARG A 250 -19.08 -7.37 5.02
C ARG A 250 -17.94 -6.65 5.75
N LEU A 251 -18.14 -5.40 6.18
CA LEU A 251 -17.14 -4.66 6.96
C LEU A 251 -16.83 -5.37 8.28
N MET A 252 -17.85 -5.88 8.97
CA MET A 252 -17.69 -6.62 10.21
C MET A 252 -17.03 -7.98 9.98
N GLU A 253 -17.35 -8.69 8.89
CA GLU A 253 -16.66 -9.92 8.50
C GLU A 253 -15.16 -9.70 8.32
N LEU A 254 -14.79 -8.65 7.58
CA LEU A 254 -13.39 -8.24 7.40
C LEU A 254 -12.74 -7.84 8.72
N HIS A 255 -13.45 -7.10 9.57
CA HIS A 255 -12.95 -6.71 10.89
C HIS A 255 -12.54 -7.93 11.71
N PHE A 256 -13.39 -8.96 11.83
CA PHE A 256 -13.05 -10.16 12.59
C PHE A 256 -11.93 -10.97 11.93
N LYS A 257 -11.95 -11.11 10.59
CA LYS A 257 -10.88 -11.79 9.85
C LYS A 257 -9.49 -11.23 10.20
N TYR A 258 -9.34 -9.90 10.13
CA TYR A 258 -8.05 -9.26 10.41
C TYR A 258 -7.76 -9.09 11.91
N LEU A 259 -8.78 -8.91 12.75
CA LEU A 259 -8.61 -8.87 14.20
C LEU A 259 -8.10 -10.22 14.73
N ASP A 260 -8.65 -11.34 14.26
CA ASP A 260 -8.20 -12.66 14.68
C ASP A 260 -6.74 -12.92 14.25
N ALA A 261 -6.37 -12.52 13.02
CA ALA A 261 -4.99 -12.59 12.53
C ALA A 261 -4.04 -11.73 13.38
N MET A 262 -4.45 -10.52 13.75
CA MET A 262 -3.70 -9.63 14.65
C MET A 262 -3.52 -10.22 16.04
N GLN A 263 -4.59 -10.74 16.65
CA GLN A 263 -4.49 -11.34 17.99
C GLN A 263 -3.55 -12.53 18.03
N VAL A 264 -3.46 -13.32 16.95
CA VAL A 264 -2.49 -14.42 16.84
C VAL A 264 -1.07 -13.87 16.73
N ALA A 265 -0.84 -12.87 15.89
CA ALA A 265 0.47 -12.23 15.74
C ALA A 265 0.94 -11.57 17.05
N ASP A 266 0.08 -10.79 17.70
CA ASP A 266 0.37 -10.09 18.96
C ASP A 266 0.68 -11.08 20.08
N LYS A 267 -0.05 -12.20 20.20
CA LYS A 267 0.26 -13.25 21.19
C LYS A 267 1.64 -13.86 20.97
N LYS A 268 2.02 -14.07 19.71
CA LYS A 268 3.33 -14.62 19.32
C LYS A 268 4.45 -13.63 19.67
N ILE A 269 4.28 -12.35 19.32
CA ILE A 269 5.21 -11.27 19.66
C ILE A 269 5.35 -11.12 21.18
N GLU A 270 4.23 -11.13 21.92
CA GLU A 270 4.25 -10.98 23.37
C GLU A 270 4.94 -12.17 24.06
N GLY A 271 4.75 -13.39 23.54
CA GLY A 271 5.49 -14.56 24.01
C GLY A 271 7.00 -14.44 23.81
N GLU A 272 7.42 -13.92 22.65
CA GLU A 272 8.83 -13.64 22.34
C GLU A 272 9.39 -12.56 23.28
N LYS A 273 8.70 -11.43 23.47
CA LYS A 273 9.10 -10.33 24.39
C LYS A 273 9.29 -10.82 25.83
N HIS A 274 8.38 -11.66 26.33
CA HIS A 274 8.51 -12.25 27.66
C HIS A 274 9.74 -13.16 27.76
N LEU A 275 10.02 -13.96 26.72
CA LEU A 275 11.17 -14.84 26.69
C LEU A 275 12.50 -14.06 26.67
N TYR A 276 12.58 -12.97 25.88
CA TYR A 276 13.73 -12.05 25.90
C TYR A 276 13.95 -11.43 27.29
N THR A 277 12.87 -10.96 27.93
CA THR A 277 12.93 -10.38 29.28
C THR A 277 13.40 -11.41 30.31
N PHE A 278 12.90 -12.64 30.24
CA PHE A 278 13.32 -13.73 31.12
C PHE A 278 14.81 -14.06 30.95
N LEU A 279 15.29 -14.22 29.71
CA LEU A 279 16.70 -14.51 29.42
C LEU A 279 17.63 -13.40 29.91
N ARG A 280 17.21 -12.13 29.81
CA ARG A 280 17.95 -10.99 30.36
C ARG A 280 18.11 -11.09 31.88
N LEU A 281 17.04 -11.43 32.59
CA LEU A 281 17.09 -11.57 34.05
C LEU A 281 18.00 -12.73 34.48
N VAL A 282 17.93 -13.87 33.78
CA VAL A 282 18.82 -15.02 34.06
C VAL A 282 20.30 -14.64 33.87
N ARG A 283 20.64 -13.88 32.83
CA ARG A 283 22.02 -13.39 32.60
C ARG A 283 22.47 -12.31 33.59
N ALA A 284 21.56 -11.46 34.07
CA ALA A 284 21.90 -10.43 35.05
C ALA A 284 22.28 -11.02 36.42
N ASP A 285 21.69 -12.17 36.78
CA ASP A 285 21.97 -12.88 38.03
C ASP A 285 23.18 -13.83 37.95
N SER A 286 23.63 -14.20 36.75
CA SER A 286 24.83 -15.03 36.52
C SER A 286 26.02 -14.15 36.10
N GLY A 287 26.88 -13.81 37.07
CA GLY A 287 28.18 -13.17 36.79
C GLY A 287 29.03 -13.97 35.79
N PRO A 288 30.09 -13.38 35.22
CA PRO A 288 30.76 -13.86 34.01
C PRO A 288 31.36 -15.28 34.06
N ASP A 289 31.45 -15.91 35.23
CA ASP A 289 32.06 -17.23 35.41
C ASP A 289 31.08 -18.39 35.69
N HIS A 290 29.77 -18.17 35.73
CA HIS A 290 28.81 -19.24 36.08
C HIS A 290 27.52 -19.25 35.25
N ALA A 291 27.64 -19.18 33.92
CA ALA A 291 26.54 -19.57 33.04
C ALA A 291 26.54 -21.09 32.80
N GLU A 292 26.43 -21.90 33.86
CA GLU A 292 25.95 -23.27 33.69
C GLU A 292 24.43 -23.23 33.56
N MET A 293 23.95 -23.35 32.33
CA MET A 293 22.55 -23.58 32.03
C MET A 293 22.20 -25.02 32.42
N SER A 294 22.19 -25.31 33.73
CA SER A 294 21.75 -26.61 34.24
C SER A 294 20.27 -26.75 33.91
N ALA A 295 19.96 -27.72 33.06
CA ALA A 295 18.61 -28.11 32.72
C ALA A 295 17.75 -28.19 33.99
N LEU A 296 16.68 -27.38 34.03
CA LEU A 296 15.63 -27.45 35.03
C LEU A 296 14.82 -28.74 34.83
N ASP A 297 15.43 -29.88 35.14
CA ASP A 297 14.84 -31.23 35.01
C ASP A 297 13.87 -31.57 36.16
N SER A 298 13.25 -30.60 36.84
CA SER A 298 12.40 -30.91 38.00
C SER A 298 11.19 -30.01 38.25
N ILE A 299 10.83 -29.08 37.36
CA ILE A 299 9.54 -28.39 37.43
C ILE A 299 9.01 -28.17 36.00
N PRO A 300 7.85 -28.72 35.61
CA PRO A 300 7.29 -28.48 34.29
C PRO A 300 6.83 -27.02 34.22
N TYR A 301 7.63 -26.19 33.56
CA TYR A 301 7.24 -24.96 32.86
C TYR A 301 6.26 -24.05 33.60
N CYS A 302 6.75 -23.40 34.66
CA CYS A 302 6.19 -22.15 35.20
C CYS A 302 7.35 -21.22 35.53
N ALA A 303 7.59 -20.19 34.71
CA ALA A 303 8.40 -19.07 35.14
C ALA A 303 7.55 -18.20 36.07
N VAL A 304 7.62 -18.47 37.39
CA VAL A 304 7.05 -17.57 38.39
C VAL A 304 8.03 -16.42 38.58
N LEU A 305 7.75 -15.26 37.97
CA LEU A 305 8.46 -14.02 38.31
C LEU A 305 8.10 -13.62 39.74
N HIS A 306 8.96 -13.92 40.71
CA HIS A 306 8.83 -13.38 42.06
C HIS A 306 9.22 -11.88 42.04
N ARG A 307 8.22 -11.00 41.97
CA ARG A 307 8.35 -9.59 42.40
C ARG A 307 8.00 -9.46 43.90
N PRO A 308 8.50 -8.41 44.58
CA PRO A 308 8.11 -8.08 45.95
C PRO A 308 6.58 -7.88 46.10
N PRO A 309 6.03 -8.01 47.31
CA PRO A 309 4.73 -8.66 47.54
C PRO A 309 3.55 -7.71 47.36
N LEU A 310 3.13 -7.37 46.13
CA LEU A 310 1.87 -6.63 45.91
C LEU A 310 1.05 -6.98 44.64
N PHE A 311 1.43 -7.95 43.79
CA PHE A 311 0.61 -8.36 42.62
C PHE A 311 0.63 -9.87 42.34
N PRO A 312 -0.46 -10.47 41.78
CA PRO A 312 -0.53 -11.90 41.47
C PRO A 312 0.30 -12.28 40.21
N PRO A 313 0.81 -13.53 40.12
CA PRO A 313 1.67 -13.98 39.01
C PRO A 313 0.88 -14.26 37.72
N VAL A 314 1.48 -13.89 36.57
CA VAL A 314 0.98 -14.23 35.22
C VAL A 314 1.74 -15.46 34.72
N VAL A 315 1.01 -16.52 34.32
CA VAL A 315 1.58 -17.76 33.76
C VAL A 315 1.28 -17.81 32.27
N ILE A 316 2.33 -17.85 31.45
CA ILE A 316 2.23 -17.98 29.99
C ILE A 316 2.60 -19.43 29.62
N VAL A 317 1.68 -20.14 28.97
CA VAL A 317 1.90 -21.52 28.50
C VAL A 317 2.06 -21.49 26.98
N LEU A 318 3.26 -21.79 26.47
CA LEU A 318 3.55 -21.99 25.05
C LEU A 318 3.75 -23.49 24.76
N SER A 319 3.42 -23.94 23.55
CA SER A 319 3.58 -25.35 23.14
C SER A 319 5.06 -25.76 23.04
N GLN A 320 5.36 -27.02 23.38
CA GLN A 320 6.74 -27.55 23.49
C GLN A 320 7.56 -27.41 22.19
N ASP A 321 6.94 -27.65 21.04
CA ASP A 321 7.63 -27.58 19.74
C ASP A 321 8.03 -26.13 19.40
N TYR A 322 7.21 -25.16 19.80
CA TYR A 322 7.44 -23.74 19.55
C TYR A 322 8.56 -23.17 20.44
N LEU A 323 8.63 -23.63 21.69
CA LEU A 323 9.67 -23.25 22.64
C LEU A 323 11.06 -23.78 22.23
N ALA A 324 11.14 -24.98 21.66
CA ALA A 324 12.41 -25.58 21.25
C ALA A 324 13.05 -24.88 20.03
N GLU A 325 12.26 -24.52 19.02
CA GLU A 325 12.72 -23.73 17.87
C GLU A 325 13.12 -22.30 18.29
N LEU A 326 12.30 -21.63 19.12
CA LEU A 326 12.64 -20.29 19.65
C LEU A 326 13.92 -20.31 20.50
N GLN A 327 14.09 -21.30 21.37
CA GLN A 327 15.28 -21.40 22.22
C GLN A 327 16.56 -21.56 21.38
N GLN A 328 16.56 -22.35 20.31
CA GLN A 328 17.75 -22.57 19.49
C GLN A 328 18.19 -21.34 18.67
N ASP A 329 17.25 -20.52 18.18
CA ASP A 329 17.59 -19.30 17.46
C ASP A 329 17.91 -18.12 18.38
N MET A 330 17.29 -18.04 19.56
CA MET A 330 17.47 -16.91 20.49
C MET A 330 18.69 -17.05 21.41
N VAL A 331 19.11 -18.28 21.74
CA VAL A 331 20.38 -18.55 22.44
C VAL A 331 21.57 -18.07 21.61
N ARG A 332 21.45 -18.05 20.26
CA ARG A 332 22.49 -17.52 19.37
C ARG A 332 22.58 -15.99 19.34
N ARG A 333 21.49 -15.25 19.59
CA ARG A 333 21.46 -13.79 19.40
C ARG A 333 21.62 -12.98 20.67
N GLY A 334 21.06 -13.39 21.81
CA GLY A 334 21.39 -12.74 23.09
C GLY A 334 21.24 -11.21 23.15
N GLU A 335 20.46 -10.61 22.26
CA GLU A 335 20.30 -9.16 22.09
C GLU A 335 19.22 -8.59 23.03
N ILE A 336 19.38 -7.31 23.37
CA ILE A 336 18.38 -6.51 24.08
C ILE A 336 17.22 -6.28 23.11
N ILE A 337 15.96 -6.17 23.59
CA ILE A 337 14.88 -5.60 22.74
C ILE A 337 15.30 -4.16 22.45
N ASP A 338 15.88 -3.95 21.28
CA ASP A 338 16.29 -2.66 20.73
C ASP A 338 15.25 -2.19 19.71
N ASP A 339 15.48 -0.99 19.17
CA ASP A 339 14.57 -0.37 18.21
C ASP A 339 14.43 -1.24 16.94
N ASP A 340 15.51 -1.95 16.53
CA ASP A 340 15.50 -2.86 15.37
C ASP A 340 14.55 -4.05 15.58
N MET A 341 14.49 -4.60 16.80
CA MET A 341 13.52 -5.64 17.16
C MET A 341 12.08 -5.12 17.19
N GLU A 342 11.84 -3.87 17.60
CA GLU A 342 10.50 -3.27 17.56
C GLU A 342 10.00 -3.09 16.11
N ASP A 343 10.89 -2.71 15.20
CA ASP A 343 10.60 -2.65 13.77
C ASP A 343 10.27 -4.04 13.19
N GLU A 344 10.99 -5.10 13.57
CA GLU A 344 10.66 -6.47 13.17
C GLU A 344 9.25 -6.88 13.64
N PHE A 345 8.90 -6.56 14.89
CA PHE A 345 7.57 -6.82 15.42
C PHE A 345 6.49 -6.03 14.69
N TYR A 346 6.76 -4.77 14.33
CA TYR A 346 5.84 -3.95 13.55
C TYR A 346 5.62 -4.51 12.14
N LEU A 347 6.70 -4.91 11.43
CA LEU A 347 6.62 -5.56 10.12
C LEU A 347 5.76 -6.84 10.17
N ARG A 348 5.91 -7.65 11.22
CA ARG A 348 5.08 -8.86 11.41
C ARG A 348 3.59 -8.52 11.63
N ARG A 349 3.28 -7.40 12.28
CA ARG A 349 1.90 -6.90 12.41
C ARG A 349 1.38 -6.39 11.05
N LEU A 350 2.19 -5.72 10.24
CA LEU A 350 1.80 -5.35 8.87
C LEU A 350 1.54 -6.59 7.99
N ASP A 351 2.37 -7.61 8.10
CA ASP A 351 2.21 -8.86 7.37
C ASP A 351 0.89 -9.57 7.69
N ALA A 352 0.52 -9.59 8.97
CA ALA A 352 -0.75 -10.14 9.43
C ALA A 352 -1.97 -9.20 9.22
N GLY A 353 -1.76 -8.01 8.66
CA GLY A 353 -2.81 -7.13 8.14
C GLY A 353 -3.23 -5.97 9.05
N LEU A 354 -2.32 -5.45 9.87
CA LEU A 354 -2.57 -4.29 10.75
C LEU A 354 -3.14 -3.10 9.98
N PHE A 355 -2.55 -2.74 8.84
CA PHE A 355 -2.98 -1.58 8.07
C PHE A 355 -4.43 -1.73 7.55
N VAL A 356 -4.77 -2.91 7.02
CA VAL A 356 -6.15 -3.21 6.59
C VAL A 356 -7.12 -3.14 7.76
N LEU A 357 -6.74 -3.67 8.93
CA LEU A 357 -7.57 -3.60 10.15
C LEU A 357 -7.81 -2.15 10.60
N GLN A 358 -6.76 -1.32 10.59
CA GLN A 358 -6.86 0.10 10.94
C GLN A 358 -7.81 0.84 10.00
N LEU A 359 -7.71 0.61 8.68
CA LEU A 359 -8.62 1.17 7.70
C LEU A 359 -10.08 0.72 7.92
N ILE A 360 -10.30 -0.56 8.21
CA ILE A 360 -11.64 -1.09 8.53
C ILE A 360 -12.21 -0.43 9.78
N CYS A 361 -11.41 -0.30 10.84
CA CYS A 361 -11.83 0.36 12.07
C CYS A 361 -12.13 1.86 11.83
N TYR A 362 -11.31 2.54 11.03
CA TYR A 362 -11.54 3.92 10.63
C TYR A 362 -12.85 4.09 9.85
N ILE A 363 -13.09 3.23 8.84
CA ILE A 363 -14.37 3.21 8.09
C ILE A 363 -15.54 3.02 9.05
N MET A 364 -15.43 2.06 9.98
CA MET A 364 -16.47 1.77 10.97
C MET A 364 -16.78 2.99 11.84
N ALA A 365 -15.76 3.71 12.29
CA ALA A 365 -15.93 4.93 13.07
C ALA A 365 -16.60 6.05 12.25
N GLU A 366 -16.15 6.30 11.02
CA GLU A 366 -16.73 7.30 10.12
C GLU A 366 -18.22 7.04 9.84
N ILE A 367 -18.61 5.81 9.50
CA ILE A 367 -20.01 5.49 9.18
C ILE A 367 -20.93 5.50 10.40
N CYS A 368 -20.42 5.18 11.59
CA CYS A 368 -21.19 5.31 12.84
C CYS A 368 -21.40 6.78 13.23
N ASN A 369 -20.46 7.66 12.89
CA ASN A 369 -20.58 9.12 13.08
C ASN A 369 -21.49 9.80 12.05
N ALA A 370 -21.93 9.10 11.00
CA ALA A 370 -22.76 9.66 9.94
C ALA A 370 -24.21 9.99 10.35
N SER A 371 -24.56 9.84 11.64
CA SER A 371 -25.92 10.07 12.18
C SER A 371 -27.00 9.22 11.50
N VAL A 372 -26.64 8.02 11.04
CA VAL A 372 -27.56 7.02 10.47
C VAL A 372 -27.79 5.90 11.50
N PRO A 373 -28.93 5.87 12.21
CA PRO A 373 -29.14 4.92 13.31
C PRO A 373 -29.05 3.45 12.88
N GLN A 374 -29.51 3.12 11.66
CA GLN A 374 -29.48 1.76 11.13
C GLN A 374 -28.06 1.18 11.10
N ILE A 375 -27.09 1.95 10.59
CA ILE A 375 -25.68 1.53 10.49
C ILE A 375 -25.11 1.30 11.89
N ARG A 376 -25.27 2.30 12.77
CA ARG A 376 -24.74 2.25 14.15
C ARG A 376 -25.32 1.07 14.93
N GLN A 377 -26.64 0.86 14.86
CA GLN A 377 -27.29 -0.27 15.50
C GLN A 377 -26.75 -1.60 14.99
N ARG A 378 -26.55 -1.73 13.67
CA ARG A 378 -26.02 -2.96 13.06
C ARG A 378 -24.60 -3.28 13.52
N VAL A 379 -23.70 -2.28 13.57
CA VAL A 379 -22.33 -2.45 14.08
C VAL A 379 -22.33 -2.94 15.54
N HIS A 380 -23.07 -2.27 16.43
CA HIS A 380 -23.16 -2.70 17.84
C HIS A 380 -23.80 -4.08 17.99
N GLN A 381 -24.84 -4.38 17.21
CA GLN A 381 -25.49 -5.69 17.22
C GLN A 381 -24.47 -6.79 16.89
N ILE A 382 -23.68 -6.63 15.83
CA ILE A 382 -22.71 -7.64 15.39
C ILE A 382 -21.56 -7.78 16.39
N LEU A 383 -21.02 -6.68 16.92
CA LEU A 383 -19.98 -6.71 17.96
C LEU A 383 -20.44 -7.51 19.18
N ASN A 384 -21.66 -7.22 19.67
CA ASN A 384 -22.24 -7.91 20.82
C ASN A 384 -22.47 -9.40 20.56
N MET A 385 -22.99 -9.77 19.37
CA MET A 385 -23.21 -11.18 19.01
C MET A 385 -21.92 -11.99 18.94
N ARG A 386 -20.80 -11.36 18.57
CA ARG A 386 -19.48 -12.01 18.43
C ARG A 386 -18.61 -11.91 19.68
N GLY A 387 -19.11 -11.30 20.77
CA GLY A 387 -18.37 -11.11 22.01
C GLY A 387 -17.21 -10.11 21.91
N SER A 388 -17.15 -9.30 20.85
CA SER A 388 -16.13 -8.26 20.69
C SER A 388 -16.61 -6.94 21.29
N SER A 389 -15.66 -6.15 21.79
CA SER A 389 -15.95 -4.87 22.42
C SER A 389 -15.61 -3.71 21.50
N ILE A 390 -16.46 -2.68 21.51
CA ILE A 390 -16.18 -1.37 20.92
C ILE A 390 -14.84 -0.79 21.40
N LYS A 391 -14.40 -1.17 22.62
CA LYS A 391 -13.11 -0.76 23.20
C LYS A 391 -11.91 -1.20 22.37
N ILE A 392 -11.99 -2.37 21.73
CA ILE A 392 -10.92 -2.90 20.86
C ILE A 392 -10.78 -1.99 19.63
N VAL A 393 -11.90 -1.66 18.99
CA VAL A 393 -11.94 -0.73 17.85
C VAL A 393 -11.37 0.64 18.23
N ARG A 394 -11.75 1.17 19.40
CA ARG A 394 -11.21 2.44 19.92
C ARG A 394 -9.70 2.38 20.15
N HIS A 395 -9.17 1.26 20.62
CA HIS A 395 -7.74 1.09 20.84
C HIS A 395 -6.96 1.10 19.52
N ILE A 396 -7.43 0.34 18.52
CA ILE A 396 -6.82 0.29 17.18
C ILE A 396 -6.82 1.67 16.52
N ILE A 397 -7.92 2.43 16.64
CA ILE A 397 -8.01 3.78 16.05
C ILE A 397 -7.08 4.77 16.76
N LYS A 398 -6.88 4.65 18.07
CA LYS A 398 -5.91 5.48 18.79
C LYS A 398 -4.49 5.21 18.30
N GLU A 399 -4.11 3.94 18.19
CA GLU A 399 -2.81 3.56 17.65
C GLU A 399 -2.62 4.03 16.20
N TYR A 400 -3.67 3.95 15.38
CA TYR A 400 -3.66 4.51 14.02
C TYR A 400 -3.45 6.03 14.02
N ALA A 401 -4.12 6.76 14.92
CA ALA A 401 -4.01 8.20 15.03
C ALA A 401 -2.63 8.67 15.57
N GLU A 402 -1.95 7.85 16.37
CA GLU A 402 -0.59 8.13 16.87
C GLU A 402 0.47 8.06 15.76
N ASN A 403 0.25 7.22 14.74
CA ASN A 403 1.18 6.99 13.64
C ASN A 403 0.80 7.72 12.33
N ILE A 404 -0.16 8.65 12.37
CA ILE A 404 -0.66 9.29 11.15
C ILE A 404 0.22 10.44 10.67
N GLY A 405 0.33 10.57 9.35
CA GLY A 405 0.91 11.74 8.69
C GLY A 405 2.43 11.75 8.72
N ASP A 406 3.06 10.58 8.73
CA ASP A 406 4.50 10.48 8.55
C ASP A 406 4.93 11.14 7.22
N GLY A 407 6.00 11.93 7.26
CA GLY A 407 6.43 12.77 6.13
C GLY A 407 5.62 14.06 5.88
N LYS A 408 4.63 14.40 6.71
CA LYS A 408 3.93 15.71 6.68
C LYS A 408 4.35 16.62 7.83
N ASN A 409 3.99 17.90 7.77
CA ASN A 409 4.34 18.86 8.82
C ASN A 409 3.61 18.56 10.14
N GLN A 410 4.16 19.05 11.26
CA GLN A 410 3.63 18.80 12.60
C GLN A 410 2.18 19.26 12.75
N GLU A 411 1.83 20.42 12.20
CA GLU A 411 0.48 20.98 12.26
C GLU A 411 -0.55 20.06 11.58
N PHE A 412 -0.20 19.47 10.44
CA PHE A 412 -1.04 18.49 9.76
C PHE A 412 -1.26 17.24 10.62
N ARG A 413 -0.19 16.71 11.22
CA ARG A 413 -0.27 15.52 12.09
C ARG A 413 -1.21 15.76 13.27
N GLU A 414 -1.04 16.88 13.97
CA GLU A 414 -1.88 17.24 15.12
C GLU A 414 -3.35 17.46 14.73
N SER A 415 -3.59 18.15 13.60
CA SER A 415 -4.94 18.37 13.09
C SER A 415 -5.63 17.06 12.70
N GLU A 416 -4.94 16.16 12.00
CA GLU A 416 -5.52 14.86 11.61
C GLU A 416 -5.71 13.94 12.81
N GLN A 417 -4.76 13.91 13.75
CA GLN A 417 -4.89 13.14 14.99
C GLN A 417 -6.12 13.60 15.76
N LYS A 418 -6.31 14.92 15.93
CA LYS A 418 -7.49 15.48 16.59
C LYS A 418 -8.78 15.07 15.87
N ARG A 419 -8.84 15.21 14.54
CA ARG A 419 -10.01 14.83 13.73
C ARG A 419 -10.38 13.35 13.91
N ILE A 420 -9.39 12.46 13.93
CA ILE A 420 -9.63 11.01 14.08
C ILE A 420 -10.10 10.69 15.49
N LEU A 421 -9.51 11.31 16.51
CA LEU A 421 -9.90 11.09 17.91
C LEU A 421 -11.31 11.63 18.20
N GLU A 422 -11.74 12.73 17.57
CA GLU A 422 -13.11 13.24 17.66
C GLU A 422 -14.15 12.23 17.18
N LEU A 423 -13.83 11.39 16.17
CA LEU A 423 -14.72 10.31 15.73
C LEU A 423 -15.00 9.31 16.87
N LEU A 424 -14.07 9.15 17.81
CA LEU A 424 -14.26 8.24 18.93
C LEU A 424 -15.17 8.82 20.02
N GLU A 425 -15.44 10.12 20.06
CA GLU A 425 -16.31 10.68 21.11
C GLU A 425 -17.77 10.24 20.92
N ASN A 426 -18.23 10.17 19.67
CA ASN A 426 -19.61 9.83 19.34
C ASN A 426 -19.82 8.35 18.94
N PHE A 427 -18.74 7.56 18.91
CA PHE A 427 -18.73 6.15 18.51
C PHE A 427 -19.34 5.21 19.56
#